data_AF-A0A928Z6T9-F1
#
_entry.id   AF-A0A928Z6T9-F1
#
_cell.length_a   1.000
_cell.length_b   1.000
_cell.length_c   1.000
_cell.angle_alpha   90.00
_cell.angle_beta   90.00
_cell.angle_gamma   90.00
#
_symmetry.space_group_name_H-M   'P 1'
#
loop_
_entity.id
_entity.type
_entity.pdbx_description
1 polymer ?
#
loop_
_entity_poly.entity_id
_entity_poly.type
_entity_poly.pdbx_seq_one_letter_code
_entity_poly.pdbx_strand_id
1 'polypeptide(L)'
;MDTKDLLRLVHPAIAVAIVYPIVGMVVNMAWQTRQRRLQVTSGEKSTIPPVVGREHVKIGRWLTGSVVGISLLALAYVLIIKA
;
A
#
# COMPACT_ATOMS: atom_id res chain seq x y z
N MET A 1 28.98 4.98 -11.95
CA MET A 1 28.17 4.56 -10.78
C MET A 1 28.60 3.16 -10.44
N ASP A 2 28.84 2.86 -9.17
CA ASP A 2 29.28 1.54 -8.73
C ASP A 2 28.07 0.61 -8.54
N THR A 3 28.24 -0.69 -8.74
CA THR A 3 27.16 -1.70 -8.65
C THR A 3 26.52 -1.70 -7.27
N LYS A 4 27.30 -1.41 -6.22
CA LYS A 4 26.79 -1.29 -4.83
C LYS A 4 25.83 -0.11 -4.66
N ASP A 5 26.07 1.00 -5.35
CA ASP A 5 25.20 2.18 -5.28
C ASP A 5 23.88 1.94 -6.01
N LEU A 6 23.91 1.21 -7.13
CA LEU A 6 22.68 0.80 -7.82
C LEU A 6 21.83 -0.12 -6.93
N LEU A 7 22.46 -1.09 -6.24
CA LEU A 7 21.77 -2.01 -5.33
C LEU A 7 21.16 -1.30 -4.11
N ARG A 8 21.76 -0.21 -3.62
CA ARG A 8 21.17 0.62 -2.54
C ARG A 8 19.87 1.29 -2.98
N LEU A 9 19.75 1.64 -4.25
CA LEU A 9 18.58 2.32 -4.79
C LEU A 9 17.39 1.37 -5.02
N VAL A 10 17.63 0.05 -5.11
CA VAL A 10 16.58 -0.93 -5.40
C VAL A 10 15.47 -0.91 -4.34
N HIS A 11 15.83 -0.93 -3.06
CA HIS A 11 14.85 -0.90 -1.96
C HIS A 11 13.96 0.35 -2.00
N PRO A 12 14.49 1.60 -1.97
CA PRO A 12 13.65 2.79 -2.03
C PRO A 12 12.91 2.95 -3.37
N ALA A 13 13.47 2.51 -4.49
CA ALA A 13 12.78 2.56 -5.79
C ALA A 13 11.54 1.65 -5.81
N ILE A 14 11.65 0.42 -5.29
CA ILE A 14 10.52 -0.50 -5.15
C ILE A 14 9.47 0.07 -4.20
N ALA A 15 9.89 0.77 -3.13
CA ALA A 15 8.97 1.38 -2.16
C ALA A 15 8.07 2.42 -2.84
N VAL A 16 8.69 3.30 -3.62
CA VAL A 16 7.98 4.35 -4.35
C VAL A 16 7.10 3.75 -5.45
N ALA A 17 7.59 2.76 -6.19
CA ALA A 17 6.86 2.17 -7.32
C ALA A 17 5.67 1.28 -6.89
N ILE A 18 5.73 0.64 -5.72
CA ILE A 18 4.75 -0.36 -5.31
C ILE A 18 4.02 0.05 -4.03
N VAL A 19 4.73 0.34 -2.95
CA VAL A 19 4.13 0.55 -1.63
C VAL A 19 3.29 1.83 -1.63
N TYR A 20 3.83 2.95 -2.12
CA TYR A 20 3.12 4.24 -2.09
C TYR A 20 1.82 4.27 -2.92
N PRO A 21 1.78 3.73 -4.15
CA PRO A 21 0.51 3.59 -4.88
C PRO A 21 -0.53 2.76 -4.10
N ILE A 22 -0.12 1.66 -3.47
CA ILE A 22 -1.03 0.82 -2.69
C ILE A 22 -1.55 1.58 -1.47
N VAL A 23 -0.72 2.36 -0.77
CA VAL A 23 -1.17 3.23 0.33
C VAL A 23 -2.27 4.19 -0.15
N GLY A 24 -2.06 4.85 -1.29
CA GLY A 24 -3.05 5.76 -1.88
C GLY A 24 -4.39 5.07 -2.16
N MET A 25 -4.36 3.86 -2.74
CA MET A 25 -5.56 3.06 -2.99
C MET A 25 -6.30 2.71 -1.70
N VAL A 26 -5.59 2.22 -0.67
CA VAL A 26 -6.19 1.87 0.63
C VAL A 26 -6.85 3.10 1.27
N VAL A 27 -6.16 4.23 1.31
CA VAL A 27 -6.70 5.48 1.89
C VAL A 27 -7.94 5.95 1.13
N ASN A 28 -7.91 5.90 -0.20
CA ASN A 28 -9.05 6.27 -1.02
C ASN A 28 -10.28 5.38 -0.74
N MET A 29 -10.09 4.07 -0.60
CA MET A 29 -11.18 3.14 -0.34
C MET A 29 -11.71 3.22 1.11
N ALA A 30 -10.83 3.51 2.07
CA ALA A 30 -11.22 3.83 3.44
C ALA A 30 -12.11 5.07 3.47
N TRP A 31 -11.72 6.10 2.71
CA TRP A 31 -12.49 7.33 2.56
C TRP A 31 -13.85 7.09 1.91
N GLN A 32 -13.92 6.34 0.81
CA GLN A 32 -15.18 5.95 0.17
C GLN A 32 -16.10 5.17 1.13
N THR A 33 -15.54 4.25 1.91
CA THR A 33 -16.29 3.49 2.91
C THR A 33 -16.91 4.41 3.97
N ARG A 34 -16.17 5.43 4.41
CA ARG A 34 -16.66 6.45 5.35
C ARG A 34 -17.73 7.33 4.71
N GLN A 35 -17.50 7.86 3.51
CA GLN A 35 -18.47 8.70 2.79
C GLN A 35 -19.80 7.97 2.57
N ARG A 36 -19.74 6.69 2.20
CA ARG A 36 -20.94 5.86 2.04
C ARG A 36 -21.74 5.75 3.33
N ARG A 37 -21.07 5.53 4.47
CA ARG A 37 -21.76 5.45 5.78
C ARG A 37 -22.49 6.77 6.10
N LEU A 38 -21.84 7.90 5.83
CA LEU A 38 -22.44 9.22 6.05
C LEU A 38 -23.66 9.46 5.14
N GLN A 39 -23.57 9.12 3.85
CA GLN A 39 -24.68 9.26 2.90
C GLN A 39 -25.88 8.37 3.25
N VAL A 40 -25.61 7.13 3.69
CA VAL A 40 -26.69 6.23 4.15
C VAL A 40 -27.36 6.78 5.41
N THR A 41 -26.59 7.37 6.34
CA THR A 41 -27.14 8.00 7.54
C THR A 41 -27.98 9.24 7.22
N SER A 42 -27.62 10.03 6.20
CA SER A 42 -28.41 11.19 5.77
C SER A 42 -29.67 10.84 4.97
N GLY A 43 -29.95 9.54 4.74
CA GLY A 43 -31.09 9.07 3.96
C GLY A 43 -30.91 9.20 2.45
N GLU A 44 -29.71 9.57 1.98
CA GLU A 44 -29.39 9.68 0.56
C GLU A 44 -28.98 8.33 -0.03
N LYS A 45 -29.37 8.07 -1.27
CA LYS A 45 -28.93 6.88 -2.00
C LYS A 45 -27.47 7.05 -2.41
N SER A 46 -26.57 6.36 -1.73
CA SER A 46 -25.14 6.40 -2.06
C SER A 46 -24.86 5.82 -3.45
N THR A 47 -24.09 6.55 -4.25
CA THR A 47 -23.54 6.08 -5.53
C THR A 47 -22.33 5.15 -5.33
N ILE A 48 -21.79 5.09 -4.11
CA ILE A 48 -20.63 4.28 -3.75
C ILE A 48 -21.08 2.82 -3.55
N PRO A 49 -20.49 1.86 -4.26
CA PRO A 49 -20.86 0.45 -4.15
C PRO A 49 -20.72 -0.10 -2.73
N PRO A 50 -21.59 -1.01 -2.26
CA PRO A 50 -21.46 -1.65 -0.95
C PRO A 50 -20.20 -2.52 -0.80
N VAL A 51 -19.56 -2.89 -1.91
CA VAL A 51 -18.38 -3.75 -1.93
C VAL A 51 -17.07 -3.03 -1.56
N VAL A 52 -17.04 -1.69 -1.54
CA VAL A 52 -15.81 -0.90 -1.29
C VAL A 52 -15.11 -1.26 0.02
N GLY A 53 -15.86 -1.61 1.07
CA GLY A 53 -15.29 -2.03 2.36
C GLY A 53 -14.58 -3.39 2.28
N ARG A 54 -15.09 -4.33 1.46
CA ARG A 54 -14.44 -5.64 1.24
C ARG A 54 -13.18 -5.47 0.39
N GLU A 55 -13.26 -4.64 -0.64
CA GLU A 55 -12.10 -4.34 -1.49
C GLU A 55 -11.00 -3.63 -0.68
N HIS A 56 -11.35 -2.72 0.25
CA HIS A 56 -10.40 -2.07 1.16
C HIS A 56 -9.59 -3.11 1.95
N VAL A 57 -10.25 -4.14 2.49
CA VAL A 57 -9.55 -5.22 3.22
C VAL A 57 -8.64 -6.03 2.31
N LYS A 58 -9.10 -6.33 1.09
CA LYS A 58 -8.31 -7.07 0.10
C LYS A 58 -7.02 -6.33 -0.28
N ILE A 59 -7.12 -5.04 -0.62
CA ILE A 59 -5.96 -4.22 -0.96
C ILE A 59 -5.10 -3.94 0.28
N GLY A 60 -5.70 -3.79 1.46
CA GLY A 60 -4.98 -3.67 2.73
C GLY A 60 -4.07 -4.88 3.03
N ARG A 61 -4.50 -6.10 2.69
CA ARG A 61 -3.64 -7.29 2.79
C ARG A 61 -2.44 -7.22 1.86
N TRP A 62 -2.62 -6.72 0.63
CA TRP A 62 -1.52 -6.46 -0.30
C TRP A 62 -0.56 -5.40 0.24
N LEU A 63 -1.07 -4.33 0.86
CA LEU A 63 -0.23 -3.31 1.50
C LEU A 63 0.67 -3.92 2.57
N THR A 64 0.10 -4.69 3.50
CA THR A 64 0.87 -5.36 4.56
C THR A 64 1.91 -6.30 3.97
N GLY A 65 1.54 -7.11 2.98
CA GLY A 65 2.47 -8.01 2.30
C GLY A 65 3.65 -7.26 1.65
N SER A 66 3.37 -6.17 0.95
CA SER A 66 4.39 -5.33 0.32
C SER A 66 5.33 -4.68 1.33
N VAL A 67 4.82 -4.18 2.45
CA VAL A 67 5.64 -3.56 3.52
C VAL A 67 6.53 -4.61 4.19
N VAL A 68 6.03 -5.82 4.43
CA VAL A 68 6.85 -6.90 4.98
C VAL A 68 7.92 -7.32 3.97
N GLY A 69 7.54 -7.56 2.71
CA GLY A 69 8.47 -7.97 1.66
C GLY A 69 9.60 -6.97 1.44
N ILE A 70 9.28 -5.67 1.44
CA ILE A 70 10.30 -4.64 1.24
C ILE A 70 11.25 -4.50 2.45
N SER A 71 10.73 -4.72 3.67
CA SER A 71 11.54 -4.77 4.89
C SER A 71 12.51 -5.95 4.85
N LEU A 72 12.06 -7.13 4.41
CA LEU A 72 12.92 -8.29 4.25
C LEU A 72 14.01 -8.07 3.20
N LEU A 73 13.70 -7.40 2.08
CA LEU A 73 14.70 -7.01 1.07
C LEU A 73 15.76 -6.07 1.66
N ALA A 74 15.37 -5.12 2.51
CA ALA A 74 16.31 -4.23 3.18
C ALA A 74 17.25 -5.00 4.11
N LEU A 75 16.69 -5.90 4.93
CA LEU A 75 17.47 -6.74 5.85
C LEU A 75 18.42 -7.66 5.09
N ALA A 76 17.97 -8.28 3.99
CA ALA A 76 18.80 -9.11 3.14
C ALA A 76 19.98 -8.32 2.55
N TYR A 77 19.75 -7.09 2.10
CA TYR A 77 20.82 -6.21 1.61
C TYR A 77 21.86 -5.94 2.72
N VAL A 78 21.40 -5.63 3.94
CA VAL A 78 22.30 -5.35 5.06
C VAL A 78 23.13 -6.58 5.45
N LEU A 79 22.50 -7.75 5.52
CA LEU A 79 23.14 -8.99 5.99
C LEU A 79 24.05 -9.64 4.95
N ILE A 80 23.80 -9.45 3.65
CA ILE A 80 24.53 -10.16 2.58
C ILE A 80 25.50 -9.24 1.83
N ILE A 81 25.10 -7.99 1.56
CA ILE A 81 25.87 -7.09 0.67
C ILE A 81 26.70 -6.07 1.46
N LYS A 82 26.18 -5.61 2.61
CA LYS A 82 26.87 -4.65 3.48
C LYS A 82 27.75 -5.33 4.55
N ALA A 83 27.45 -6.58 4.91
CA ALA A 83 28.20 -7.35 5.91
C ALA A 83 29.67 -7.61 5.50
#